data_AF-A0A5K1JFA2-F1
#
_entry.id   AF-A0A5K1JFA2-F1
#
_cell.length_a   1.000
_cell.length_b   1.000
_cell.length_c   1.000
_cell.angle_alpha   90.00
_cell.angle_beta   90.00
_cell.angle_gamma   90.00
#
_symmetry.space_group_name_H-M   'P 1'
#
loop_
_entity.id
_entity.type
_entity.pdbx_description
1 polymer ?
#
loop_
_entity_poly.entity_id
_entity_poly.type
_entity_poly.pdbx_seq_one_letter_code
_entity_poly.pdbx_strand_id
1 'polypeptide(L)'
;MGDTMNELRMYVEHLFEGKVMTAELIELKEEIYGNLMARYEDLVASGIDAAQALEEAKQSISSVDELLSGDGSQEADSSNQSGATSADEDMKGPSAPVLPQPETVTTKASTTVKAHKKLLLVLAGVLLVVMIGIPLIGVAMGAILFDNVTDGDISVNHDGTSLSVGKQGVQIQDNDDAIVVSPDGTVRIDGDPADDLLNMVVEAEPPNAYMGTSISDSSTLSALVSSLPLGEWSTQVDTSQERGILTLRYGSVLDAYDSEFIDAALVYDATAIFACMPEVQQIQMSLSESDETANVDRYDFSRAMLEEQYSQKLNGDVLNYDTWKALKTEHLYQGGFVEGILDAADRD
;
A
#
# COMPACT_ATOMS: atom_id res chain seq x y z
N MET A 1 -11.07 31.16 4.19
CA MET A 1 -10.61 29.81 4.60
C MET A 1 -10.56 28.87 3.40
N GLY A 2 -11.66 28.40 2.81
CA GLY A 2 -11.59 27.53 1.61
C GLY A 2 -10.79 28.14 0.44
N ASP A 3 -11.12 29.38 0.04
CA ASP A 3 -10.43 30.11 -1.03
C ASP A 3 -8.93 30.32 -0.74
N THR A 4 -8.60 30.77 0.48
CA THR A 4 -7.24 31.09 0.91
C THR A 4 -6.35 29.85 1.02
N MET A 5 -6.92 28.71 1.42
CA MET A 5 -6.24 27.40 1.46
C MET A 5 -5.83 26.94 0.06
N ASN A 6 -6.68 27.23 -0.93
CA ASN A 6 -6.48 26.92 -2.35
C ASN A 6 -5.46 27.89 -2.99
N GLU A 7 -5.54 29.19 -2.70
CA GLU A 7 -4.58 30.18 -3.20
C GLU A 7 -3.14 29.96 -2.71
N LEU A 8 -2.94 29.57 -1.44
CA LEU A 8 -1.60 29.22 -0.95
C LEU A 8 -1.06 27.96 -1.64
N ARG A 9 -1.92 26.97 -1.90
CA ARG A 9 -1.55 25.72 -2.58
C ARG A 9 -1.15 25.99 -4.04
N MET A 10 -1.95 26.78 -4.76
CA MET A 10 -1.68 27.21 -6.13
C MET A 10 -0.39 28.05 -6.23
N TYR A 11 -0.13 28.93 -5.25
CA TYR A 11 1.11 29.70 -5.20
C TYR A 11 2.33 28.78 -5.02
N VAL A 12 2.28 27.84 -4.08
CA VAL A 12 3.35 26.86 -3.86
C VAL A 12 3.53 25.92 -5.06
N GLU A 13 2.46 25.56 -5.77
CA GLU A 13 2.56 24.80 -7.02
C GLU A 13 3.31 25.57 -8.10
N HIS A 14 3.03 26.86 -8.26
CA HIS A 14 3.73 27.73 -9.22
C HIS A 14 5.22 27.91 -8.85
N LEU A 15 5.58 27.92 -7.56
CA LEU A 15 6.99 27.97 -7.13
C LEU A 15 7.83 26.74 -7.55
N PHE A 16 7.18 25.60 -7.79
CA PHE A 16 7.82 24.35 -8.21
C PHE A 16 7.54 23.98 -9.67
N GLU A 17 6.78 24.81 -10.41
CA GLU A 17 6.42 24.56 -11.80
C GLU A 17 7.67 24.43 -12.69
N GLY A 18 7.71 23.37 -13.50
CA GLY A 18 8.87 23.06 -14.36
C GLY A 18 10.09 22.44 -13.67
N LYS A 19 10.06 22.20 -12.35
CA LYS A 19 11.08 21.39 -11.66
C LYS A 19 10.70 19.90 -11.68
N VAL A 20 11.70 19.01 -11.72
CA VAL A 20 11.48 17.56 -11.59
C VAL A 20 11.17 17.24 -10.13
N MET A 21 9.97 16.72 -9.86
CA MET A 21 9.50 16.43 -8.50
C MET A 21 10.20 15.18 -7.94
N THR A 22 11.36 15.37 -7.31
CA THR A 22 11.99 14.34 -6.47
C THR A 22 11.29 14.28 -5.11
N ALA A 23 11.47 13.20 -4.35
CA ALA A 23 10.92 13.07 -3.00
C ALA A 23 11.34 14.25 -2.09
N GLU A 24 12.61 14.67 -2.17
CA GLU A 24 13.15 15.83 -1.46
C GLU A 24 12.46 17.15 -1.86
N LEU A 25 12.09 17.33 -3.14
CA LEU A 25 11.34 18.50 -3.59
C LEU A 25 9.86 18.46 -3.18
N ILE A 26 9.27 17.27 -3.02
CA ILE A 26 7.90 17.11 -2.50
C ILE A 26 7.86 17.43 -1.01
N GLU A 27 8.81 16.93 -0.22
CA GLU A 27 8.96 17.26 1.20
C GLU A 27 9.17 18.78 1.39
N LEU A 28 10.06 19.39 0.59
CA LEU A 28 10.28 20.85 0.62
C LEU A 28 9.03 21.64 0.20
N LYS A 29 8.22 21.14 -0.74
CA LYS A 29 6.94 21.75 -1.15
C LYS A 29 5.93 21.74 0.01
N GLU A 30 5.84 20.64 0.75
CA GLU A 30 4.96 20.51 1.92
C GLU A 30 5.44 21.36 3.10
N GLU A 31 6.75 21.42 3.36
CA GLU A 31 7.35 22.27 4.39
C GLU A 31 7.08 23.76 4.12
N ILE A 32 7.31 24.23 2.89
CA ILE A 32 7.03 25.62 2.48
C ILE A 32 5.53 25.93 2.63
N TYR A 33 4.65 25.01 2.23
CA TYR A 33 3.20 25.19 2.39
C TYR A 33 2.78 25.30 3.85
N GLY A 34 3.30 24.42 4.72
CA GLY A 34 3.03 24.47 6.16
C GLY A 34 3.50 25.78 6.81
N ASN A 35 4.72 26.22 6.48
CA ASN A 35 5.29 27.47 6.99
C ASN A 35 4.52 28.71 6.51
N LEU A 36 4.07 28.74 5.25
CA LEU A 36 3.21 29.81 4.74
C LEU A 36 1.83 29.83 5.42
N MET A 37 1.22 28.66 5.64
CA MET A 37 -0.09 28.56 6.29
C MET A 37 -0.03 29.03 7.75
N ALA A 38 0.99 28.58 8.51
CA ALA A 38 1.19 29.02 9.90
C ALA A 38 1.36 30.55 9.99
N ARG A 39 2.18 31.14 9.13
CA ARG A 39 2.38 32.60 9.10
C ARG A 39 1.13 33.37 8.67
N TYR A 40 0.34 32.82 7.76
CA TYR A 40 -0.97 33.38 7.40
C TYR A 40 -1.95 33.36 8.59
N GLU A 41 -2.03 32.25 9.32
CA GLU A 41 -2.88 32.12 10.51
C GLU A 41 -2.46 33.09 11.63
N ASP A 42 -1.16 33.25 11.88
CA ASP A 42 -0.64 34.24 12.84
C ASP A 42 -0.99 35.69 12.46
N LEU A 43 -0.85 36.05 11.18
CA LEU A 43 -1.19 37.40 10.70
C LEU A 43 -2.69 37.68 10.84
N VAL A 44 -3.55 36.73 10.49
CA VAL A 44 -5.01 36.83 10.70
C VAL A 44 -5.35 36.89 12.19
N ALA A 45 -4.70 36.09 13.04
CA ALA A 45 -4.87 36.12 14.49
C ALA A 45 -4.42 37.46 15.12
N SER A 46 -3.44 38.13 14.52
CA SER A 46 -3.00 39.48 14.91
C SER A 46 -3.99 40.60 14.50
N GLY A 47 -5.02 40.28 13.72
CA GLY A 47 -6.07 41.20 13.28
C GLY A 47 -5.85 41.85 11.91
N ILE A 48 -4.91 41.32 11.11
CA ILE A 48 -4.72 41.74 9.71
C ILE A 48 -5.81 41.10 8.84
N ASP A 49 -6.28 41.83 7.82
CA ASP A 49 -7.29 41.32 6.89
C ASP A 49 -6.76 40.10 6.11
N ALA A 50 -7.63 39.12 5.82
CA ALA A 50 -7.24 37.88 5.16
C ALA A 50 -6.56 38.07 3.79
N ALA A 51 -6.94 39.08 3.00
CA ALA A 51 -6.28 39.35 1.72
C ALA A 51 -4.86 39.93 1.93
N GLN A 52 -4.70 40.83 2.90
CA GLN A 52 -3.41 41.43 3.23
C GLN A 52 -2.46 40.42 3.91
N ALA A 53 -2.97 39.60 4.84
CA ALA A 53 -2.22 38.52 5.48
C ALA A 53 -1.70 37.50 4.46
N LEU A 54 -2.48 37.22 3.42
CA LEU A 54 -2.08 36.35 2.31
C LEU A 54 -0.98 36.96 1.45
N GLU A 55 -1.03 38.27 1.16
CA GLU A 55 0.02 38.97 0.44
C GLU A 55 1.31 39.03 1.27
N GLU A 56 1.23 39.39 2.55
CA GLU A 56 2.36 39.43 3.47
C GLU A 56 2.99 38.03 3.68
N ALA A 57 2.20 36.96 3.71
CA ALA A 57 2.69 35.58 3.74
C ALA A 57 3.41 35.20 2.43
N LYS A 58 2.86 35.53 1.26
CA LYS A 58 3.53 35.33 -0.03
C LYS A 58 4.86 36.12 -0.10
N GLN A 59 4.94 37.29 0.53
CA GLN A 59 6.16 38.12 0.59
C GLN A 59 7.26 37.59 1.56
N SER A 60 7.02 36.59 2.42
CA SER A 60 8.10 36.02 3.25
C SER A 60 9.13 35.19 2.48
N ILE A 61 8.81 34.70 1.28
CA ILE A 61 9.73 33.88 0.49
C ILE A 61 10.56 34.80 -0.41
N SER A 62 11.80 35.08 0.00
CA SER A 62 12.72 35.99 -0.72
C SER A 62 13.17 35.45 -2.07
N SER A 63 13.41 34.14 -2.18
CA SER A 63 13.57 33.42 -3.45
C SER A 63 13.60 31.90 -3.23
N VAL A 64 12.93 31.14 -4.10
CA VAL A 64 13.03 29.66 -4.14
C VAL A 64 14.45 29.19 -4.47
N ASP A 65 15.21 29.99 -5.22
CA ASP A 65 16.57 29.66 -5.65
C ASP A 65 17.58 29.75 -4.48
N GLU A 66 17.30 30.60 -3.50
CA GLU A 66 18.09 30.74 -2.26
C GLU A 66 17.82 29.55 -1.32
N LEU A 67 16.57 29.11 -1.23
CA LEU A 67 16.15 27.95 -0.44
C LEU A 67 16.69 26.62 -1.01
N LEU A 68 16.71 26.48 -2.34
CA LEU A 68 17.25 25.30 -3.03
C LEU A 68 18.79 25.23 -3.04
N SER A 69 19.48 26.35 -2.76
CA SER A 69 20.95 26.42 -2.80
C SER A 69 21.63 25.95 -1.52
N GLY A 70 20.89 25.80 -0.42
CA GLY A 70 21.30 25.01 0.74
C GLY A 70 22.65 25.38 1.37
N ASP A 71 22.89 26.65 1.72
CA ASP A 71 23.88 27.00 2.75
C ASP A 71 23.16 27.50 4.00
N GLY A 72 23.35 26.79 5.11
CA GLY A 72 22.61 27.04 6.34
C GLY A 72 23.20 28.22 7.11
N SER A 73 22.45 29.33 7.21
CA SER A 73 22.82 30.47 8.07
C SER A 73 21.61 31.22 8.61
N GLN A 74 21.20 30.79 9.81
CA GLN A 74 20.69 31.55 10.97
C GLN A 74 19.82 32.81 10.77
N GLU A 75 18.75 32.87 11.57
CA GLU A 75 18.01 34.10 11.85
C GLU A 75 18.93 35.23 12.37
N ALA A 76 18.76 36.40 11.76
CA ALA A 76 19.00 37.75 12.29
C ALA A 76 20.28 38.04 13.12
N ASP A 77 21.19 38.84 12.54
CA ASP A 77 21.55 40.11 13.18
C ASP A 77 21.91 41.20 12.14
N SER A 78 21.61 42.45 12.49
CA SER A 78 22.07 43.63 11.76
C SER A 78 23.41 44.10 12.30
N SER A 79 24.48 44.11 11.50
CA SER A 79 25.31 45.32 11.32
C SER A 79 26.62 45.15 10.50
N ASN A 80 26.92 46.21 9.74
CA ASN A 80 28.25 46.75 9.43
C ASN A 80 29.25 46.04 8.47
N GLN A 81 29.14 46.42 7.19
CA GLN A 81 30.19 47.14 6.41
C GLN A 81 31.62 46.54 6.20
N SER A 82 31.96 46.43 4.89
CA SER A 82 33.27 46.71 4.26
C SER A 82 34.22 45.53 3.89
N GLY A 83 34.76 45.53 2.65
CA GLY A 83 36.18 45.16 2.45
C GLY A 83 36.62 44.15 1.37
N ALA A 84 36.36 44.42 0.08
CA ALA A 84 37.32 44.29 -1.05
C ALA A 84 38.26 43.05 -1.30
N THR A 85 38.22 42.58 -2.56
CA THR A 85 39.33 42.19 -3.49
C THR A 85 40.05 40.82 -3.48
N SER A 86 39.85 40.08 -4.59
CA SER A 86 40.86 39.59 -5.57
C SER A 86 41.73 38.32 -5.38
N ALA A 87 41.44 37.31 -6.23
CA ALA A 87 42.28 36.75 -7.31
C ALA A 87 43.35 35.62 -7.11
N ASP A 88 43.27 34.65 -8.04
CA ASP A 88 44.30 33.90 -8.80
C ASP A 88 45.02 32.59 -8.35
N GLU A 89 44.88 31.60 -9.24
CA GLU A 89 45.87 30.68 -9.88
C GLU A 89 46.65 29.54 -9.15
N ASP A 90 46.24 28.30 -9.49
CA ASP A 90 46.98 27.32 -10.34
C ASP A 90 48.00 26.28 -9.77
N MET A 91 48.06 25.16 -10.52
CA MET A 91 49.03 24.05 -10.65
C MET A 91 49.15 22.93 -9.61
N LYS A 92 48.97 21.69 -10.10
CA LYS A 92 49.41 20.42 -9.48
C LYS A 92 50.02 19.48 -10.52
N GLY A 93 51.12 18.81 -10.14
CA GLY A 93 51.83 17.80 -10.95
C GLY A 93 52.76 16.93 -10.08
N PRO A 94 53.39 15.87 -10.64
CA PRO A 94 52.88 14.49 -10.44
C PRO A 94 53.96 13.46 -10.03
N SER A 95 53.58 12.19 -9.76
CA SER A 95 54.25 10.93 -10.25
C SER A 95 53.94 9.65 -9.44
N ALA A 96 54.08 8.48 -10.10
CA ALA A 96 54.03 7.10 -9.57
C ALA A 96 55.47 6.46 -9.66
N PRO A 97 55.77 5.14 -9.89
CA PRO A 97 54.97 3.89 -9.98
C PRO A 97 55.67 2.56 -9.46
N VAL A 98 55.09 1.37 -9.79
CA VAL A 98 55.71 0.03 -10.10
C VAL A 98 55.63 -1.18 -9.09
N LEU A 99 55.40 -2.37 -9.69
CA LEU A 99 55.18 -3.78 -9.24
C LEU A 99 56.52 -4.62 -9.23
N PRO A 100 56.65 -5.99 -9.06
CA PRO A 100 55.76 -7.14 -9.45
C PRO A 100 55.74 -8.45 -8.56
N GLN A 101 55.11 -9.52 -9.08
CA GLN A 101 54.87 -10.90 -8.52
C GLN A 101 55.96 -11.94 -8.95
N PRO A 102 55.90 -13.30 -8.70
CA PRO A 102 54.87 -14.28 -9.21
C PRO A 102 54.56 -15.65 -8.46
N GLU A 103 53.43 -16.32 -8.81
CA GLU A 103 53.16 -17.82 -8.89
C GLU A 103 53.18 -18.78 -7.62
N THR A 104 52.69 -20.07 -7.54
CA THR A 104 51.82 -21.02 -8.34
C THR A 104 51.20 -22.24 -7.54
N VAL A 105 50.17 -22.93 -8.13
CA VAL A 105 49.84 -24.42 -8.17
C VAL A 105 49.15 -25.25 -7.01
N THR A 106 47.88 -25.66 -7.27
CA THR A 106 47.19 -27.02 -7.20
C THR A 106 47.29 -27.94 -5.93
N THR A 107 46.26 -28.64 -5.37
CA THR A 107 45.44 -29.75 -5.94
C THR A 107 44.31 -30.32 -5.00
N LYS A 108 43.11 -30.63 -5.56
CA LYS A 108 42.09 -31.72 -5.30
C LYS A 108 41.69 -32.32 -3.90
N ALA A 109 40.35 -32.41 -3.72
CA ALA A 109 39.50 -33.59 -3.37
C ALA A 109 39.08 -33.98 -1.91
N SER A 110 37.77 -33.83 -1.65
CA SER A 110 36.78 -34.77 -1.06
C SER A 110 37.09 -35.65 0.18
N THR A 111 36.36 -35.45 1.30
CA THR A 111 35.28 -36.39 1.78
C THR A 111 34.56 -35.95 3.08
N THR A 112 33.22 -35.98 3.00
CA THR A 112 32.17 -36.25 4.00
C THR A 112 32.41 -36.36 5.54
N VAL A 113 31.68 -35.50 6.29
CA VAL A 113 30.60 -35.85 7.29
C VAL A 113 30.90 -36.09 8.80
N LYS A 114 30.19 -35.26 9.62
CA LYS A 114 29.65 -35.43 11.00
C LYS A 114 30.57 -35.54 12.25
N ALA A 115 30.66 -34.41 12.94
CA ALA A 115 29.95 -34.11 14.21
C ALA A 115 30.27 -34.83 15.55
N HIS A 116 30.68 -33.99 16.52
CA HIS A 116 30.21 -33.93 17.92
C HIS A 116 30.50 -35.07 18.92
N LYS A 117 31.30 -34.75 19.96
CA LYS A 117 30.95 -34.83 21.41
C LYS A 117 32.06 -34.17 22.26
N LYS A 118 31.72 -33.24 23.18
CA LYS A 118 31.53 -33.42 24.65
C LYS A 118 32.80 -33.92 25.37
N LEU A 119 33.21 -33.50 26.57
CA LEU A 119 32.75 -32.61 27.67
C LEU A 119 33.71 -32.90 28.85
N LEU A 120 33.74 -32.07 29.91
CA LEU A 120 34.28 -32.35 31.27
C LEU A 120 35.83 -32.15 31.40
N LEU A 121 36.42 -31.10 32.00
CA LEU A 121 36.24 -30.37 33.30
C LEU A 121 37.05 -31.03 34.44
N VAL A 122 37.94 -30.26 35.11
CA VAL A 122 38.37 -30.29 36.55
C VAL A 122 39.84 -29.83 36.74
N LEU A 123 40.02 -28.72 37.49
CA LEU A 123 41.18 -28.29 38.34
C LEU A 123 42.62 -28.24 37.76
N ALA A 124 43.54 -27.38 38.21
CA ALA A 124 43.50 -26.28 39.19
C ALA A 124 44.64 -25.26 38.93
N GLY A 125 44.42 -23.99 39.26
CA GLY A 125 45.41 -22.91 39.13
C GLY A 125 45.49 -22.35 37.70
N VAL A 126 45.31 -21.05 37.43
CA VAL A 126 45.41 -19.88 38.31
C VAL A 126 44.23 -18.93 38.08
N LEU A 127 43.28 -18.93 39.01
CA LEU A 127 42.48 -17.74 39.29
C LEU A 127 43.17 -17.00 40.44
N LEU A 128 43.92 -15.92 40.14
CA LEU A 128 44.14 -14.85 41.14
C LEU A 128 44.63 -13.51 40.54
N VAL A 129 45.61 -13.52 39.62
CA VAL A 129 46.26 -12.28 39.12
C VAL A 129 46.55 -12.50 37.63
N VAL A 130 46.06 -11.71 36.67
CA VAL A 130 45.83 -10.25 36.68
C VAL A 130 44.39 -9.89 36.29
N MET A 131 43.52 -9.72 37.29
CA MET A 131 42.28 -8.94 37.16
C MET A 131 42.62 -7.44 37.30
N ILE A 132 43.38 -6.89 36.35
CA ILE A 132 43.66 -5.46 36.22
C ILE A 132 43.76 -5.11 34.72
N GLY A 133 42.85 -4.27 34.22
CA GLY A 133 42.99 -3.58 32.93
C GLY A 133 42.18 -4.18 31.77
N ILE A 134 40.91 -3.79 31.68
CA ILE A 134 40.09 -3.88 30.46
C ILE A 134 40.41 -2.64 29.55
N PRO A 135 39.78 -2.47 28.36
CA PRO A 135 40.34 -2.66 27.03
C PRO A 135 40.68 -1.32 26.32
N LEU A 136 40.91 -1.33 24.99
CA LEU A 136 40.08 -0.60 23.99
C LEU A 136 40.64 -0.74 22.55
N ILE A 137 39.75 -1.14 21.63
CA ILE A 137 39.56 -0.70 20.23
C ILE A 137 40.78 -0.19 19.43
N GLY A 138 41.05 -0.78 18.24
CA GLY A 138 42.06 -0.24 17.33
C GLY A 138 42.13 -0.84 15.91
N VAL A 139 41.15 -0.51 15.07
CA VAL A 139 41.26 -0.17 13.62
C VAL A 139 41.95 -1.14 12.63
N ALA A 140 41.12 -1.56 11.66
CA ALA A 140 41.32 -1.84 10.22
C ALA A 140 42.72 -1.84 9.56
N MET A 141 42.86 -2.71 8.54
CA MET A 141 43.41 -2.38 7.20
C MET A 141 43.13 -3.54 6.22
N GLY A 142 42.63 -3.23 5.02
CA GLY A 142 42.32 -4.24 4.00
C GLY A 142 41.63 -3.65 2.76
N ALA A 143 42.37 -2.93 1.92
CA ALA A 143 41.83 -2.25 0.75
C ALA A 143 41.86 -3.12 -0.52
N ILE A 144 40.66 -3.44 -1.03
CA ILE A 144 40.19 -3.26 -2.43
C ILE A 144 41.12 -3.68 -3.59
N LEU A 145 40.57 -4.55 -4.45
CA LEU A 145 40.73 -4.45 -5.90
C LEU A 145 39.42 -4.89 -6.57
N PHE A 146 38.89 -4.07 -7.47
CA PHE A 146 37.62 -4.28 -8.19
C PHE A 146 37.81 -5.19 -9.42
N ASP A 147 36.80 -6.01 -9.77
CA ASP A 147 35.94 -5.74 -10.94
C ASP A 147 34.67 -6.63 -10.95
N ASN A 148 33.66 -6.24 -11.72
CA ASN A 148 32.32 -6.83 -11.89
C ASN A 148 31.40 -6.77 -10.66
N VAL A 149 30.93 -5.56 -10.36
CA VAL A 149 29.60 -5.38 -9.76
C VAL A 149 28.55 -5.50 -10.86
N THR A 150 28.00 -6.70 -11.05
CA THR A 150 26.63 -6.85 -11.56
C THR A 150 25.68 -6.64 -10.38
N ASP A 151 25.44 -5.38 -10.01
CA ASP A 151 24.30 -4.99 -9.17
C ASP A 151 23.27 -4.25 -10.02
N GLY A 152 22.01 -4.48 -9.67
CA GLY A 152 20.84 -4.15 -10.48
C GLY A 152 19.72 -5.18 -10.35
N ASP A 153 19.88 -6.19 -9.50
CA ASP A 153 18.81 -7.11 -9.10
C ASP A 153 18.16 -6.55 -7.82
N ILE A 154 17.15 -5.70 -8.00
CA ILE A 154 16.29 -5.24 -6.90
C ILE A 154 15.19 -6.27 -6.75
N SER A 155 15.38 -7.21 -5.82
CA SER A 155 14.31 -8.07 -5.34
C SER A 155 13.75 -7.49 -4.04
N VAL A 156 12.46 -7.13 -4.08
CA VAL A 156 11.63 -7.01 -2.89
C VAL A 156 10.49 -8.01 -3.10
N ASN A 157 10.36 -8.97 -2.20
CA ASN A 157 9.20 -9.85 -2.17
C ASN A 157 8.89 -10.24 -0.71
N HIS A 158 7.96 -9.49 -0.15
CA HIS A 158 6.78 -10.02 0.53
C HIS A 158 5.66 -8.99 0.27
N ASP A 159 4.44 -9.43 0.03
CA ASP A 159 3.21 -8.61 -0.07
C ASP A 159 2.96 -7.84 -1.40
N GLY A 160 2.99 -8.55 -2.55
CA GLY A 160 2.17 -8.20 -3.72
C GLY A 160 2.46 -6.87 -4.45
N THR A 161 3.69 -6.37 -4.42
CA THR A 161 4.07 -5.19 -5.20
C THR A 161 5.48 -5.34 -5.76
N SER A 162 5.61 -5.36 -7.09
CA SER A 162 6.91 -5.45 -7.75
C SER A 162 7.51 -4.06 -8.01
N LEU A 163 8.54 -3.70 -7.24
CA LEU A 163 9.22 -2.40 -7.39
C LEU A 163 10.49 -2.54 -8.24
N SER A 164 10.39 -2.24 -9.54
CA SER A 164 11.56 -2.25 -10.44
C SER A 164 12.09 -0.83 -10.70
N VAL A 165 13.39 -0.62 -10.47
CA VAL A 165 14.06 0.67 -10.71
C VAL A 165 14.82 0.63 -12.05
N GLY A 166 14.10 0.95 -13.12
CA GLY A 166 14.68 1.15 -14.45
C GLY A 166 15.34 2.53 -14.61
N LYS A 167 16.16 2.70 -15.66
CA LYS A 167 16.79 3.99 -16.02
C LYS A 167 15.80 5.08 -16.51
N GLN A 168 14.49 4.86 -16.36
CA GLN A 168 13.41 5.70 -16.86
C GLN A 168 12.42 6.13 -15.76
N GLY A 169 12.73 5.85 -14.49
CA GLY A 169 11.89 6.20 -13.33
C GLY A 169 11.41 4.97 -12.57
N VAL A 170 10.74 5.22 -11.45
CA VAL A 170 10.02 4.17 -10.71
C VAL A 170 8.78 3.81 -11.52
N GLN A 171 8.63 2.53 -11.84
CA GLN A 171 7.36 1.96 -12.25
C GLN A 171 6.89 1.11 -11.07
N ILE A 172 5.79 1.54 -10.42
CA ILE A 172 5.03 0.62 -9.59
C ILE A 172 4.29 -0.25 -10.60
N GLN A 173 4.62 -1.53 -10.62
CA GLN A 173 3.93 -2.50 -11.45
C GLN A 173 3.20 -3.44 -10.50
N ASP A 174 1.99 -2.99 -10.13
CA ASP A 174 0.95 -3.83 -9.58
C ASP A 174 0.51 -4.73 -10.75
N ASN A 175 1.02 -5.98 -10.80
CA ASN A 175 0.55 -7.02 -11.74
C ASN A 175 -0.20 -8.08 -10.93
N ASP A 176 -0.92 -7.60 -9.94
CA ASP A 176 -1.44 -8.33 -8.81
C ASP A 176 -2.89 -7.87 -8.77
N ASP A 177 -3.82 -8.78 -9.13
CA ASP A 177 -5.22 -8.49 -9.49
C ASP A 177 -6.09 -8.15 -8.26
N ALA A 178 -5.58 -7.20 -7.48
CA ALA A 178 -5.86 -6.92 -6.08
C ALA A 178 -6.60 -5.58 -5.96
N ILE A 179 -7.60 -5.53 -5.09
CA ILE A 179 -8.37 -4.32 -4.84
C ILE A 179 -7.59 -3.41 -3.88
N VAL A 180 -6.99 -2.35 -4.41
CA VAL A 180 -6.17 -1.41 -3.67
C VAL A 180 -6.98 -0.17 -3.30
N VAL A 181 -7.02 0.18 -2.00
CA VAL A 181 -7.62 1.41 -1.50
C VAL A 181 -6.52 2.38 -1.10
N SER A 182 -6.38 3.46 -1.87
CA SER A 182 -5.34 4.47 -1.68
C SER A 182 -5.62 5.37 -0.47
N PRO A 183 -4.61 6.02 0.15
CA PRO A 183 -4.81 6.89 1.32
C PRO A 183 -5.67 8.14 1.07
N ASP A 184 -5.86 8.54 -0.19
CA ASP A 184 -6.75 9.61 -0.63
C ASP A 184 -8.20 9.15 -0.83
N GLY A 185 -8.48 7.85 -0.65
CA GLY A 185 -9.78 7.22 -0.88
C GLY A 185 -9.93 6.61 -2.28
N THR A 186 -8.96 6.76 -3.18
CA THR A 186 -9.05 6.18 -4.53
C THR A 186 -9.00 4.65 -4.48
N VAL A 187 -10.08 3.98 -4.89
CA VAL A 187 -10.12 2.53 -5.10
C VAL A 187 -9.61 2.19 -6.50
N ARG A 188 -8.85 1.10 -6.62
CA ARG A 188 -8.29 0.57 -7.86
C ARG A 188 -8.28 -0.96 -7.85
N ILE A 189 -8.18 -1.54 -9.03
CA ILE A 189 -7.87 -2.94 -9.29
C ILE A 189 -7.05 -2.97 -10.59
N ASP A 190 -5.98 -3.77 -10.64
CA ASP A 190 -4.98 -3.80 -11.73
C ASP A 190 -4.41 -2.43 -12.15
N GLY A 191 -4.38 -1.51 -11.19
CA GLY A 191 -3.94 -0.13 -11.39
C GLY A 191 -4.95 0.79 -12.07
N ASP A 192 -6.06 0.25 -12.59
CA ASP A 192 -7.16 1.02 -13.18
C ASP A 192 -8.12 1.58 -12.10
N PRO A 193 -8.75 2.74 -12.32
CA PRO A 193 -9.65 3.35 -11.34
C PRO A 193 -10.96 2.56 -11.22
N ALA A 194 -11.36 2.26 -9.98
CA ALA A 194 -12.63 1.62 -9.69
C ALA A 194 -13.84 2.47 -10.12
N ASP A 195 -14.90 1.80 -10.57
CA ASP A 195 -16.19 2.39 -10.84
C ASP A 195 -17.11 2.43 -9.59
N ASP A 196 -18.36 2.85 -9.79
CA ASP A 196 -19.35 2.92 -8.70
C ASP A 196 -19.65 1.54 -8.06
N LEU A 197 -19.55 0.42 -8.79
CA LEU A 197 -19.84 -0.92 -8.28
C LEU A 197 -18.73 -1.42 -7.36
N LEU A 198 -17.47 -1.34 -7.79
CA LEU A 198 -16.35 -1.75 -6.95
C LEU A 198 -16.18 -0.81 -5.74
N ASN A 199 -16.46 0.49 -5.90
CA ASN A 199 -16.56 1.42 -4.77
C ASN A 199 -17.65 1.00 -3.78
N MET A 200 -18.84 0.59 -4.23
CA MET A 200 -19.89 0.05 -3.35
C MET A 200 -19.41 -1.18 -2.56
N VAL A 201 -18.67 -2.11 -3.17
CA VAL A 201 -18.09 -3.29 -2.46
C VAL A 201 -17.08 -2.86 -1.39
N VAL A 202 -16.22 -1.89 -1.69
CA VAL A 202 -15.19 -1.40 -0.75
C VAL A 202 -15.81 -0.63 0.42
N GLU A 203 -16.77 0.26 0.14
CA GLU A 203 -17.45 1.08 1.16
C GLU A 203 -18.47 0.28 1.99
N ALA A 204 -18.98 -0.84 1.50
CA ALA A 204 -20.02 -1.61 2.19
C ALA A 204 -19.63 -2.04 3.62
N GLU A 205 -20.40 -1.57 4.59
CA GLU A 205 -20.35 -1.95 6.00
C GLU A 205 -20.87 -3.38 6.23
N PRO A 206 -20.50 -4.05 7.35
CA PRO A 206 -21.04 -5.37 7.66
C PRO A 206 -22.58 -5.33 7.81
N PRO A 207 -23.34 -6.25 7.18
CA PRO A 207 -24.81 -6.34 7.26
C PRO A 207 -25.34 -6.88 8.60
N ASN A 208 -24.76 -6.42 9.72
CA ASN A 208 -25.02 -6.89 11.08
C ASN A 208 -26.47 -6.72 11.55
N ALA A 209 -27.21 -5.76 11.00
CA ALA A 209 -28.64 -5.57 11.22
C ALA A 209 -29.48 -6.80 10.81
N TYR A 210 -28.96 -7.64 9.93
CA TYR A 210 -29.60 -8.83 9.39
C TYR A 210 -29.03 -10.15 9.96
N MET A 211 -28.19 -10.07 11.00
CA MET A 211 -27.60 -11.24 11.65
C MET A 211 -28.68 -12.20 12.19
N GLY A 212 -28.60 -13.47 11.79
CA GLY A 212 -29.54 -14.51 12.21
C GLY A 212 -30.86 -14.52 11.43
N THR A 213 -30.90 -13.90 10.25
CA THR A 213 -32.07 -13.94 9.35
C THR A 213 -32.42 -15.39 8.99
N SER A 214 -33.65 -15.80 9.30
CA SER A 214 -34.17 -17.12 8.96
C SER A 214 -34.51 -17.22 7.48
N ILE A 215 -34.31 -18.39 6.88
CA ILE A 215 -34.64 -18.64 5.47
C ILE A 215 -36.16 -18.54 5.17
N SER A 216 -37.01 -18.57 6.19
CA SER A 216 -38.45 -18.36 6.08
C SER A 216 -38.89 -16.90 6.19
N ASP A 217 -38.00 -15.97 6.59
CA ASP A 217 -38.33 -14.55 6.74
C ASP A 217 -38.05 -13.79 5.43
N SER A 218 -39.02 -13.85 4.51
CA SER A 218 -38.93 -13.17 3.22
C SER A 218 -38.83 -11.65 3.31
N SER A 219 -39.32 -11.04 4.40
CA SER A 219 -39.26 -9.57 4.56
C SER A 219 -37.85 -9.13 4.93
N THR A 220 -37.23 -9.79 5.90
CA THR A 220 -35.86 -9.47 6.33
C THR A 220 -34.85 -9.92 5.27
N LEU A 221 -35.08 -11.07 4.60
CA LEU A 221 -34.28 -11.52 3.46
C LEU A 221 -34.31 -10.52 2.30
N SER A 222 -35.48 -10.00 1.91
CA SER A 222 -35.56 -8.99 0.84
C SER A 222 -34.84 -7.71 1.22
N ALA A 223 -34.93 -7.27 2.49
CA ALA A 223 -34.21 -6.09 2.97
C ALA A 223 -32.69 -6.30 3.00
N LEU A 224 -32.23 -7.50 3.39
CA LEU A 224 -30.82 -7.90 3.30
C LEU A 224 -30.33 -7.82 1.85
N VAL A 225 -30.97 -8.53 0.92
CA VAL A 225 -30.54 -8.58 -0.50
C VAL A 225 -30.53 -7.17 -1.12
N SER A 226 -31.56 -6.35 -0.90
CA SER A 226 -31.58 -4.95 -1.38
C SER A 226 -30.59 -4.00 -0.69
N SER A 227 -29.81 -4.46 0.28
CA SER A 227 -28.72 -3.69 0.92
C SER A 227 -27.31 -4.12 0.50
N LEU A 228 -27.21 -5.15 -0.34
CA LEU A 228 -25.94 -5.63 -0.89
C LEU A 228 -25.57 -4.86 -2.17
N PRO A 229 -24.27 -4.81 -2.56
CA PRO A 229 -23.80 -4.20 -3.80
C PRO A 229 -24.61 -4.57 -5.05
N LEU A 230 -24.91 -5.84 -5.30
CA LEU A 230 -25.73 -6.24 -6.47
C LEU A 230 -27.26 -6.13 -6.21
N GLY A 231 -27.67 -5.64 -5.04
CA GLY A 231 -29.04 -5.62 -4.55
C GLY A 231 -30.01 -4.80 -5.41
N GLU A 232 -29.54 -3.79 -6.14
CA GLU A 232 -30.37 -3.00 -7.07
C GLU A 232 -30.89 -3.85 -8.24
N TRP A 233 -30.09 -4.81 -8.72
CA TRP A 233 -30.42 -5.68 -9.86
C TRP A 233 -31.13 -6.97 -9.45
N SER A 234 -31.44 -7.17 -8.17
CA SER A 234 -32.15 -8.36 -7.67
C SER A 234 -33.58 -8.44 -8.22
N THR A 235 -33.79 -9.30 -9.21
CA THR A 235 -35.10 -9.54 -9.86
C THR A 235 -35.87 -10.74 -9.29
N GLN A 236 -35.19 -11.69 -8.64
CA GLN A 236 -35.79 -12.91 -8.10
C GLN A 236 -35.06 -13.37 -6.84
N VAL A 237 -35.81 -13.71 -5.80
CA VAL A 237 -35.32 -14.28 -4.54
C VAL A 237 -36.24 -15.43 -4.14
N ASP A 238 -35.73 -16.66 -4.20
CA ASP A 238 -36.47 -17.90 -3.89
C ASP A 238 -35.71 -18.70 -2.82
N THR A 239 -36.44 -19.46 -1.98
CA THR A 239 -35.83 -20.29 -0.93
C THR A 239 -36.34 -21.73 -0.91
N SER A 240 -35.45 -22.65 -0.52
CA SER A 240 -35.76 -24.05 -0.26
C SER A 240 -35.31 -24.43 1.15
N GLN A 241 -36.17 -24.20 2.13
CA GLN A 241 -35.88 -24.44 3.56
C GLN A 241 -35.46 -25.89 3.86
N GLU A 242 -36.10 -26.89 3.23
CA GLU A 242 -35.75 -28.31 3.43
C GLU A 242 -34.32 -28.65 2.97
N ARG A 243 -33.74 -27.84 2.08
CA ARG A 243 -32.41 -28.04 1.49
C ARG A 243 -31.37 -27.02 1.96
N GLY A 244 -31.78 -25.96 2.65
CA GLY A 244 -30.92 -24.83 2.98
C GLY A 244 -30.40 -24.07 1.75
N ILE A 245 -31.19 -24.03 0.66
CA ILE A 245 -30.80 -23.36 -0.60
C ILE A 245 -31.50 -22.01 -0.71
N LEU A 246 -30.73 -20.96 -1.00
CA LEU A 246 -31.21 -19.68 -1.49
C LEU A 246 -30.95 -19.60 -3.01
N THR A 247 -31.88 -19.06 -3.78
CA THR A 247 -31.71 -18.79 -5.21
C THR A 247 -31.92 -17.31 -5.48
N LEU A 248 -30.96 -16.68 -6.15
CA LEU A 248 -30.95 -15.27 -6.51
C LEU A 248 -30.81 -15.08 -8.02
N ARG A 249 -31.48 -14.06 -8.55
CA ARG A 249 -31.27 -13.59 -9.92
C ARG A 249 -30.97 -12.09 -9.91
N TYR A 250 -29.79 -11.75 -10.36
CA TYR A 250 -29.44 -10.40 -10.78
C TYR A 250 -29.73 -10.27 -12.27
N GLY A 251 -30.42 -9.22 -12.69
CA GLY A 251 -30.86 -9.04 -14.07
C GLY A 251 -30.75 -7.59 -14.53
N SER A 252 -30.41 -7.40 -15.81
CA SER A 252 -30.07 -6.09 -16.38
C SER A 252 -28.97 -5.35 -15.61
N VAL A 253 -27.94 -6.10 -15.15
CA VAL A 253 -26.68 -5.50 -14.66
C VAL A 253 -26.03 -4.75 -15.82
N LEU A 254 -25.44 -3.58 -15.55
CA LEU A 254 -24.94 -2.71 -16.61
C LEU A 254 -23.71 -3.33 -17.28
N ASP A 255 -23.73 -3.38 -18.61
CA ASP A 255 -22.61 -3.81 -19.47
C ASP A 255 -21.43 -2.80 -19.50
N ALA A 256 -21.58 -1.70 -18.77
CA ALA A 256 -20.57 -0.67 -18.56
C ALA A 256 -19.70 -0.91 -17.32
N TYR A 257 -20.02 -1.92 -16.51
CA TYR A 257 -19.18 -2.37 -15.40
C TYR A 257 -18.25 -3.47 -15.90
N ASP A 258 -16.97 -3.41 -15.52
CA ASP A 258 -16.02 -4.47 -15.85
C ASP A 258 -16.35 -5.75 -15.07
N SER A 259 -16.16 -6.91 -15.71
CA SER A 259 -16.57 -8.21 -15.17
C SER A 259 -15.94 -8.49 -13.79
N GLU A 260 -14.69 -8.09 -13.60
CA GLU A 260 -13.93 -8.27 -12.36
C GLU A 260 -14.57 -7.54 -11.16
N PHE A 261 -15.32 -6.45 -11.42
CA PHE A 261 -16.00 -5.69 -10.38
C PHE A 261 -17.34 -6.33 -10.03
N ILE A 262 -18.03 -6.88 -11.03
CA ILE A 262 -19.23 -7.70 -10.86
C ILE A 262 -18.89 -8.97 -10.07
N ASP A 263 -17.77 -9.60 -10.40
CA ASP A 263 -17.22 -10.78 -9.75
C ASP A 263 -16.91 -10.53 -8.26
N ALA A 264 -16.21 -9.42 -7.95
CA ALA A 264 -15.94 -9.01 -6.58
C ALA A 264 -17.24 -8.74 -5.79
N ALA A 265 -18.23 -8.11 -6.43
CA ALA A 265 -19.55 -7.86 -5.83
C ALA A 265 -20.33 -9.16 -5.59
N LEU A 266 -20.26 -10.13 -6.51
CA LEU A 266 -20.94 -11.43 -6.40
C LEU A 266 -20.39 -12.25 -5.22
N VAL A 267 -19.06 -12.30 -5.08
CA VAL A 267 -18.40 -12.96 -3.94
C VAL A 267 -18.69 -12.24 -2.62
N TYR A 268 -18.76 -10.91 -2.63
CA TYR A 268 -19.17 -10.12 -1.45
C TYR A 268 -20.60 -10.45 -1.03
N ASP A 269 -21.56 -10.41 -1.96
CA ASP A 269 -22.98 -10.73 -1.72
C ASP A 269 -23.14 -12.14 -1.12
N ALA A 270 -22.46 -13.14 -1.68
CA ALA A 270 -22.50 -14.52 -1.19
C ALA A 270 -21.95 -14.61 0.25
N THR A 271 -20.83 -13.94 0.51
CA THR A 271 -20.18 -13.91 1.83
C THR A 271 -21.07 -13.24 2.88
N ALA A 272 -21.67 -12.10 2.54
CA ALA A 272 -22.61 -11.36 3.36
C ALA A 272 -23.84 -12.21 3.75
N ILE A 273 -24.45 -12.88 2.77
CA ILE A 273 -25.60 -13.76 2.99
C ILE A 273 -25.23 -14.94 3.89
N PHE A 274 -24.10 -15.61 3.64
CA PHE A 274 -23.66 -16.71 4.51
C PHE A 274 -23.36 -16.24 5.94
N ALA A 275 -22.77 -15.06 6.14
CA ALA A 275 -22.54 -14.50 7.46
C ALA A 275 -23.85 -14.18 8.21
N CYS A 276 -24.85 -13.63 7.52
CA CYS A 276 -26.16 -13.30 8.10
C CYS A 276 -27.08 -14.51 8.31
N MET A 277 -27.03 -15.53 7.45
CA MET A 277 -28.03 -16.60 7.37
C MET A 277 -27.44 -18.00 7.66
N PRO A 278 -27.29 -18.41 8.94
CA PRO A 278 -26.65 -19.67 9.31
C PRO A 278 -27.38 -20.93 8.81
N GLU A 279 -28.67 -20.81 8.48
CA GLU A 279 -29.48 -21.91 7.92
C GLU A 279 -29.12 -22.21 6.45
N VAL A 280 -28.65 -21.21 5.69
CA VAL A 280 -28.30 -21.35 4.27
C VAL A 280 -26.98 -22.09 4.13
N GLN A 281 -26.98 -23.15 3.32
CA GLN A 281 -25.83 -24.02 3.03
C GLN A 281 -25.34 -23.88 1.59
N GLN A 282 -26.22 -23.43 0.68
CA GLN A 282 -25.90 -23.17 -0.72
C GLN A 282 -26.67 -21.93 -1.21
N ILE A 283 -26.01 -21.09 -2.01
CA ILE A 283 -26.62 -19.96 -2.71
C ILE A 283 -26.41 -20.21 -4.20
N GLN A 284 -27.51 -20.23 -4.96
CA GLN A 284 -27.47 -20.33 -6.42
C GLN A 284 -27.71 -18.93 -6.97
N MET A 285 -26.67 -18.32 -7.54
CA MET A 285 -26.77 -17.01 -8.17
C MET A 285 -26.85 -17.16 -9.69
N SER A 286 -27.64 -16.31 -10.32
CA SER A 286 -27.63 -16.15 -11.77
C SER A 286 -27.57 -14.68 -12.13
N LEU A 287 -26.67 -14.35 -13.04
CA LEU A 287 -26.42 -13.01 -13.55
C LEU A 287 -26.97 -12.89 -14.98
N SER A 288 -27.36 -11.70 -15.41
CA SER A 288 -27.47 -11.39 -16.84
C SER A 288 -27.17 -9.91 -17.07
N GLU A 289 -26.17 -9.65 -17.90
CA GLU A 289 -25.81 -8.31 -18.37
C GLU A 289 -26.86 -7.78 -19.34
N SER A 290 -27.23 -6.51 -19.19
CA SER A 290 -28.25 -5.83 -20.00
C SER A 290 -29.58 -6.61 -20.06
N ASP A 291 -30.47 -6.24 -21.00
CA ASP A 291 -31.73 -6.95 -21.24
C ASP A 291 -31.52 -8.31 -21.98
N GLU A 292 -30.28 -8.79 -22.12
CA GLU A 292 -29.93 -10.00 -22.85
C GLU A 292 -30.12 -11.28 -22.01
N THR A 293 -31.38 -11.68 -21.85
CA THR A 293 -31.77 -12.95 -21.18
C THR A 293 -31.19 -14.26 -21.77
N ALA A 294 -30.34 -14.16 -22.80
CA ALA A 294 -29.71 -15.29 -23.48
C ALA A 294 -28.31 -15.63 -22.93
N ASN A 295 -27.56 -14.63 -22.45
CA ASN A 295 -26.30 -14.85 -21.73
C ASN A 295 -26.61 -14.77 -20.22
N VAL A 296 -26.43 -15.89 -19.51
CA VAL A 296 -26.83 -16.00 -18.11
C VAL A 296 -25.85 -16.91 -17.38
N ASP A 297 -24.87 -16.31 -16.74
CA ASP A 297 -23.84 -16.97 -15.94
C ASP A 297 -24.44 -17.51 -14.64
N ARG A 298 -23.92 -18.63 -14.13
CA ARG A 298 -24.53 -19.37 -13.01
C ARG A 298 -23.49 -19.89 -12.02
N TYR A 299 -23.65 -19.48 -10.77
CA TYR A 299 -22.72 -19.82 -9.70
C TYR A 299 -23.46 -20.53 -8.56
N ASP A 300 -22.94 -21.68 -8.15
CA ASP A 300 -23.46 -22.55 -7.08
C ASP A 300 -22.54 -22.48 -5.84
N PHE A 301 -22.51 -21.32 -5.18
CA PHE A 301 -21.74 -21.12 -3.95
C PHE A 301 -22.20 -22.05 -2.82
N SER A 302 -21.27 -22.76 -2.18
CA SER A 302 -21.55 -23.51 -0.95
C SER A 302 -20.92 -22.87 0.28
N ARG A 303 -21.60 -22.92 1.43
CA ARG A 303 -21.08 -22.41 2.71
C ARG A 303 -19.71 -23.01 3.03
N ALA A 304 -19.58 -24.32 2.84
CA ALA A 304 -18.35 -25.04 3.15
C ALA A 304 -17.16 -24.55 2.32
N MET A 305 -17.39 -24.20 1.04
CA MET A 305 -16.37 -23.66 0.15
C MET A 305 -15.85 -22.31 0.64
N LEU A 306 -16.73 -21.32 0.88
CA LEU A 306 -16.25 -20.01 1.33
C LEU A 306 -15.64 -20.10 2.74
N GLU A 307 -16.19 -20.91 3.65
CA GLU A 307 -15.59 -21.12 4.98
C GLU A 307 -14.21 -21.82 4.93
N GLU A 308 -13.93 -22.60 3.88
CA GLU A 308 -12.61 -23.18 3.62
C GLU A 308 -11.66 -22.12 3.04
N GLN A 309 -12.08 -21.36 2.04
CA GLN A 309 -11.26 -20.30 1.41
C GLN A 309 -10.90 -19.17 2.38
N TYR A 310 -11.87 -18.67 3.16
CA TYR A 310 -11.61 -17.71 4.23
C TYR A 310 -10.94 -18.33 5.47
N SER A 311 -10.79 -19.67 5.54
CA SER A 311 -10.27 -20.39 6.72
C SER A 311 -10.99 -20.09 8.05
N GLN A 312 -12.23 -19.59 7.99
CA GLN A 312 -13.04 -19.21 9.16
C GLN A 312 -14.54 -19.47 8.92
N LYS A 313 -15.34 -19.47 10.00
CA LYS A 313 -16.80 -19.62 9.91
C LYS A 313 -17.47 -18.31 9.54
N LEU A 314 -18.36 -18.36 8.55
CA LEU A 314 -19.16 -17.21 8.13
C LEU A 314 -20.44 -17.17 8.96
N ASN A 315 -20.42 -16.42 10.06
CA ASN A 315 -21.54 -16.30 11.00
C ASN A 315 -21.61 -14.89 11.60
N GLY A 316 -22.43 -14.69 12.63
CA GLY A 316 -22.53 -13.41 13.33
C GLY A 316 -21.23 -12.86 13.93
N ASP A 317 -20.21 -13.71 14.18
CA ASP A 317 -18.94 -13.26 14.75
C ASP A 317 -18.14 -12.40 13.75
N VAL A 318 -18.31 -12.64 12.43
CA VAL A 318 -17.59 -11.88 11.37
C VAL A 318 -18.24 -10.54 11.04
N LEU A 319 -19.47 -10.29 11.52
CA LEU A 319 -20.27 -9.10 11.20
C LEU A 319 -19.95 -7.88 12.09
N ASN A 320 -18.81 -7.86 12.77
CA ASN A 320 -18.30 -6.66 13.42
C ASN A 320 -17.37 -5.89 12.46
N TYR A 321 -17.28 -4.56 12.61
CA TYR A 321 -16.58 -3.69 11.65
C TYR A 321 -15.11 -4.11 11.42
N ASP A 322 -14.36 -4.38 12.50
CA ASP A 322 -12.94 -4.70 12.40
C ASP A 322 -12.70 -6.05 11.72
N THR A 323 -13.48 -7.09 12.07
CA THR A 323 -13.38 -8.41 11.44
C THR A 323 -13.90 -8.41 10.00
N TRP A 324 -14.96 -7.66 9.69
CA TRP A 324 -15.46 -7.54 8.31
C TRP A 324 -14.47 -6.81 7.41
N LYS A 325 -13.83 -5.76 7.92
CA LYS A 325 -12.76 -5.04 7.23
C LYS A 325 -11.55 -5.93 6.99
N ALA A 326 -11.09 -6.66 8.02
CA ALA A 326 -10.01 -7.63 7.88
C ALA A 326 -10.37 -8.72 6.85
N LEU A 327 -11.59 -9.27 6.88
CA LEU A 327 -12.07 -10.26 5.92
C LEU A 327 -11.97 -9.77 4.46
N LYS A 328 -12.32 -8.50 4.21
CA LYS A 328 -12.15 -7.90 2.89
C LYS A 328 -10.66 -7.73 2.52
N THR A 329 -9.88 -7.10 3.38
CA THR A 329 -8.47 -6.76 3.08
C THR A 329 -7.52 -7.96 3.01
N GLU A 330 -7.74 -8.98 3.84
CA GLU A 330 -6.89 -10.19 3.90
C GLU A 330 -7.29 -11.24 2.84
N HIS A 331 -8.43 -11.08 2.17
CA HIS A 331 -8.94 -12.07 1.21
C HIS A 331 -9.59 -11.45 -0.03
N LEU A 332 -10.74 -10.76 0.09
CA LEU A 332 -11.48 -10.25 -1.07
C LEU A 332 -10.63 -9.32 -1.95
N TYR A 333 -9.69 -8.61 -1.33
CA TYR A 333 -8.79 -7.67 -2.00
C TYR A 333 -7.47 -8.33 -2.47
N GLN A 334 -7.26 -9.63 -2.24
CA GLN A 334 -6.07 -10.35 -2.69
C GLN A 334 -6.28 -10.88 -4.11
N GLY A 335 -5.27 -10.74 -4.97
CA GLY A 335 -5.30 -11.21 -6.35
C GLY A 335 -5.66 -12.70 -6.47
N GLY A 336 -6.53 -13.02 -7.43
CA GLY A 336 -7.01 -14.38 -7.71
C GLY A 336 -7.92 -15.01 -6.63
N PHE A 337 -8.20 -14.34 -5.51
CA PHE A 337 -9.12 -14.90 -4.48
C PHE A 337 -10.57 -14.95 -4.97
N VAL A 338 -11.01 -13.88 -5.63
CA VAL A 338 -12.35 -13.78 -6.24
C VAL A 338 -12.48 -14.79 -7.38
N GLU A 339 -11.57 -14.76 -8.36
CA GLU A 339 -11.48 -15.71 -9.47
C GLU A 339 -11.52 -17.17 -8.97
N GLY A 340 -10.66 -17.54 -8.01
CA GLY A 340 -10.61 -18.91 -7.47
C GLY A 340 -11.87 -19.34 -6.69
N ILE A 341 -12.67 -18.41 -6.17
CA ILE A 341 -14.00 -18.69 -5.62
C ILE A 341 -15.02 -18.90 -6.73
N LEU A 342 -14.96 -18.11 -7.80
CA LEU A 342 -15.89 -18.18 -8.93
C LEU A 342 -15.65 -19.43 -9.77
N ASP A 343 -14.40 -19.75 -10.11
CA ASP A 343 -14.00 -21.03 -10.73
C ASP A 343 -14.52 -22.26 -9.97
N ALA A 344 -14.59 -22.18 -8.64
CA ALA A 344 -15.08 -23.25 -7.77
C ALA A 344 -16.62 -23.28 -7.63
N ALA A 345 -17.29 -22.16 -7.93
CA ALA A 345 -18.75 -22.03 -7.92
C ALA A 345 -19.38 -22.17 -9.31
N ASP A 346 -18.62 -21.95 -10.39
CA ASP A 346 -19.08 -21.99 -11.77
C ASP A 346 -19.67 -23.37 -12.14
N ARG A 347 -20.60 -23.34 -13.09
CA ARG A 347 -21.52 -24.42 -13.38
C ARG A 347 -21.66 -24.71 -14.88
N ASP A 348 -21.18 -23.84 -15.77
CA ASP A 348 -21.45 -23.92 -17.20
C ASP A 348 -20.43 -24.76 -18.03
#